data_AF-A0AAV6BTX1-F1
#
_entry.id   AF-A0AAV6BTX1-F1
#
_cell.length_a   1.000
_cell.length_b   1.000
_cell.length_c   1.000
_cell.angle_alpha   90.00
_cell.angle_beta   90.00
_cell.angle_gamma   90.00
#
_symmetry.space_group_name_H-M   'P 1'
#
loop_
_entity.id
_entity.type
_entity.pdbx_description
1 polymer ?
#
loop_
_entity_poly.entity_id
_entity_poly.type
_entity_poly.pdbx_seq_one_letter_code
_entity_poly.pdbx_strand_id
1 'polypeptide(L)'
;MFSGGSYDEVARWLKMFLNSHAKRENPRVEAVLDDDEARENVSYGVRLVLGDRTSPLMEFEYKTVAAHRGELAWCTDLARRVRREARGLNGATAP
;
A
#
# COMPACT_ATOMS: atom_id res chain seq x y z
N MET A 1 6.28 -5.43 -25.46
CA MET A 1 5.24 -6.29 -24.86
C MET A 1 5.24 -5.98 -23.37
N PHE A 2 4.22 -5.29 -22.85
CA PHE A 2 4.21 -4.85 -21.45
C PHE A 2 3.92 -6.06 -20.55
N SER A 3 4.90 -6.52 -19.76
CA SER A 3 4.73 -7.55 -18.70
C SER A 3 4.15 -6.95 -17.40
N GLY A 4 3.38 -5.87 -17.52
CA GLY A 4 2.87 -5.08 -16.39
C GLY A 4 1.86 -5.80 -15.50
N GLY A 5 1.44 -7.02 -15.84
CA GLY A 5 0.40 -7.78 -15.14
C GLY A 5 -0.99 -7.17 -15.29
N SER A 6 -2.04 -7.92 -14.97
CA SER A 6 -3.40 -7.37 -14.87
C SER A 6 -3.55 -6.45 -13.66
N TYR A 7 -4.60 -5.63 -13.63
CA TYR A 7 -4.94 -4.81 -12.47
C TYR A 7 -4.98 -5.63 -11.17
N ASP A 8 -5.62 -6.81 -11.19
CA ASP A 8 -5.68 -7.69 -10.01
C ASP A 8 -4.33 -8.28 -9.60
N GLU A 9 -3.47 -8.61 -10.56
CA GLU A 9 -2.12 -9.09 -10.27
C GLU A 9 -1.27 -8.00 -9.62
N VAL A 10 -1.40 -6.77 -10.10
CA VAL A 10 -0.71 -5.61 -9.53
C VAL A 10 -1.28 -5.24 -8.17
N ALA A 11 -2.61 -5.31 -7.98
CA ALA A 11 -3.27 -5.14 -6.69
C ALA A 11 -2.76 -6.15 -5.65
N ARG A 12 -2.66 -7.43 -6.05
CA ARG A 12 -2.14 -8.50 -5.19
C ARG A 12 -0.69 -8.24 -4.79
N TRP A 13 0.16 -7.90 -5.76
CA TRP A 13 1.55 -7.54 -5.49
C TRP A 13 1.64 -6.35 -4.52
N LEU A 14 0.88 -5.29 -4.78
CA LEU A 14 0.85 -4.09 -3.95
C LEU A 14 0.43 -4.44 -2.53
N LYS A 15 -0.68 -5.16 -2.34
CA LYS A 15 -1.15 -5.58 -1.03
C LYS A 15 -0.10 -6.39 -0.26
N MET A 16 0.58 -7.34 -0.92
CA MET A 16 1.65 -8.11 -0.30
C MET A 16 2.84 -7.23 0.11
N PHE A 17 3.27 -6.32 -0.77
CA PHE A 17 4.36 -5.40 -0.51
C PHE A 17 4.06 -4.52 0.70
N LEU A 18 2.90 -3.86 0.70
CA LEU A 18 2.47 -2.97 1.77
C LEU A 18 2.40 -3.71 3.11
N ASN A 19 1.79 -4.90 3.14
CA ASN A 19 1.73 -5.73 4.35
C ASN A 19 3.13 -6.14 4.85
N SER A 20 4.01 -6.59 3.96
CA SER A 20 5.37 -6.99 4.34
C SER A 20 6.13 -5.83 5.00
N HIS A 21 5.98 -4.61 4.51
CA HIS A 21 6.69 -3.45 5.07
C HIS A 21 6.01 -2.83 6.28
N ALA A 22 4.67 -2.81 6.34
CA ALA A 22 3.94 -2.34 7.51
C ALA A 22 4.17 -3.25 8.73
N LYS A 23 4.16 -4.57 8.53
CA LYS A 23 4.32 -5.57 9.60
C LYS A 23 5.71 -5.55 10.26
N ARG A 24 6.71 -4.96 9.61
CA ARG A 24 8.02 -4.71 10.22
C ARG A 24 7.98 -3.66 11.33
N GLU A 25 6.98 -2.77 11.32
CA GLU A 25 6.79 -1.75 12.36
C GLU A 25 5.81 -2.22 13.45
N ASN A 26 4.77 -2.97 13.07
CA ASN A 26 3.88 -3.63 14.01
C ASN A 26 3.17 -4.80 13.30
N PRO A 27 3.27 -6.05 13.80
CA PRO A 27 2.73 -7.23 13.13
C PRO A 27 1.20 -7.24 13.02
N ARG A 28 0.49 -6.38 13.78
CA ARG A 28 -0.97 -6.23 13.74
C ARG A 28 -1.45 -5.21 12.70
N VAL A 29 -0.55 -4.50 12.02
CA VAL A 29 -0.93 -3.57 10.96
C VAL A 29 -1.27 -4.35 9.70
N GLU A 30 -2.40 -4.01 9.09
CA GLU A 30 -2.84 -4.58 7.82
C GLU A 30 -3.07 -3.47 6.78
N ALA A 31 -2.71 -3.75 5.52
CA ALA A 31 -3.03 -2.91 4.38
C ALA A 31 -4.35 -3.35 3.75
N VAL A 32 -5.29 -2.42 3.65
CA VAL A 32 -6.62 -2.60 3.05
C VAL A 32 -6.69 -1.77 1.78
N LEU A 33 -7.05 -2.42 0.67
CA LEU A 33 -7.33 -1.75 -0.60
C LEU A 33 -8.83 -1.45 -0.63
N ASP A 34 -9.19 -0.23 -1.02
CA ASP A 34 -10.58 0.17 -1.25
C ASP A 34 -11.15 -0.61 -2.45
N ASP A 35 -12.44 -0.94 -2.39
CA ASP A 35 -13.19 -1.72 -3.39
C ASP A 35 -14.02 -0.83 -4.35
N ASP A 36 -13.64 0.45 -4.48
CA ASP A 36 -14.32 1.42 -5.33
C ASP A 36 -14.11 1.10 -6.83
N GLU A 37 -15.18 0.65 -7.50
CA GLU A 37 -15.21 0.34 -8.93
C GLU A 37 -14.76 1.52 -9.80
N ALA A 38 -14.95 2.77 -9.36
CA ALA A 38 -14.51 3.95 -10.12
C ALA A 38 -12.97 4.04 -10.23
N ARG A 39 -12.24 3.29 -9.40
CA ARG A 39 -10.78 3.23 -9.39
C ARG A 39 -10.23 2.07 -10.22
N GLU A 40 -11.08 1.15 -10.65
CA GLU A 40 -10.65 -0.05 -11.38
C GLU A 40 -9.86 0.34 -12.64
N ASN A 41 -8.70 -0.30 -12.85
CA ASN A 41 -7.77 -0.01 -13.95
C ASN A 41 -7.20 1.42 -13.96
N VAL A 42 -7.44 2.22 -12.91
CA VAL A 42 -6.97 3.61 -12.79
C VAL A 42 -6.02 3.77 -11.61
N SER A 43 -6.45 3.44 -10.40
CA SER A 43 -5.68 3.62 -9.17
C SER A 43 -6.09 2.65 -8.07
N TYR A 44 -5.29 2.57 -7.01
CA TYR A 44 -5.59 1.84 -5.79
C TYR A 44 -5.70 2.85 -4.65
N GLY A 45 -6.86 2.88 -3.99
CA GLY A 45 -7.00 3.51 -2.68
C GLY A 45 -6.52 2.53 -1.61
N VAL A 46 -5.59 2.95 -0.74
CA VAL A 46 -5.05 2.08 0.31
C VAL A 46 -5.01 2.78 1.66
N ARG A 47 -5.42 2.06 2.70
CA ARG A 47 -5.23 2.45 4.10
C ARG A 47 -4.46 1.39 4.86
N LEU A 48 -3.64 1.83 5.81
CA LEU A 48 -3.12 0.96 6.86
C LEU A 48 -4.07 1.01 8.06
N VAL A 49 -4.32 -0.15 8.67
CA VAL A 49 -5.26 -0.31 9.78
C VAL A 49 -4.54 -0.97 10.95
N LEU A 50 -4.77 -0.46 12.16
CA LEU A 50 -4.30 -1.03 13.42
C LEU A 50 -5.38 -0.90 14.49
N GLY A 51 -6.22 -1.93 14.64
CA GLY A 51 -7.41 -1.86 15.47
C GLY A 51 -8.42 -0.89 14.88
N ASP A 52 -8.80 0.13 15.65
CA ASP A 52 -9.69 1.24 15.27
C ASP A 52 -8.96 2.38 14.55
N ARG A 53 -7.62 2.37 14.54
CA ARG A 53 -6.81 3.42 13.92
C ARG A 53 -6.59 3.14 12.44
N THR A 54 -6.75 4.16 11.62
CA THR A 54 -6.53 4.10 10.18
C THR A 54 -5.59 5.20 9.71
N SER A 55 -4.75 4.91 8.72
CA SER A 55 -3.89 5.91 8.11
C SER A 55 -4.71 6.84 7.20
N PRO A 56 -4.16 8.01 6.82
CA PRO A 56 -4.64 8.73 5.65
C PRO A 56 -4.70 7.82 4.43
N LEU A 57 -5.60 8.14 3.50
CA LEU A 57 -5.71 7.43 2.22
C LEU A 57 -4.40 7.62 1.43
N MET A 58 -3.80 6.51 1.03
CA MET A 58 -2.69 6.49 0.09
C MET A 58 -3.23 6.08 -1.28
N GLU A 59 -3.11 6.99 -2.24
CA GLU A 59 -3.45 6.69 -3.62
C GLU A 59 -2.22 6.23 -4.40
N PHE A 60 -2.40 5.19 -5.20
CA PHE A 60 -1.37 4.63 -6.09
C PHE A 60 -1.95 4.44 -7.49
N GLU A 61 -1.44 5.16 -8.48
CA GLU A 61 -1.85 4.95 -9.88
C GLU A 61 -1.46 3.55 -10.37
N TYR A 62 -2.40 2.86 -11.02
CA TYR A 62 -2.19 1.52 -11.52
C TYR A 62 -0.97 1.44 -12.45
N LYS A 63 -0.89 2.34 -13.44
CA LYS A 63 0.20 2.34 -14.43
C LYS A 63 1.57 2.55 -13.80
N THR A 64 1.64 3.43 -12.80
CA THR A 64 2.87 3.72 -12.06
C THR A 64 3.34 2.51 -11.27
N VAL A 65 2.46 1.86 -10.50
CA VAL A 65 2.80 0.62 -9.78
C VAL A 65 3.16 -0.48 -10.77
N ALA A 66 2.43 -0.59 -11.88
CA ALA A 66 2.66 -1.60 -12.88
C ALA A 66 4.07 -1.49 -13.50
N ALA A 67 4.52 -0.27 -13.79
CA ALA A 67 5.82 0.00 -14.38
C ALA A 67 6.99 -0.18 -13.39
N HIS A 68 6.85 0.36 -12.18
CA HIS A 68 7.99 0.53 -11.27
C HIS A 68 8.15 -0.57 -10.20
N ARG A 69 7.21 -1.51 -10.06
CA ARG A 69 7.28 -2.55 -9.01
C ARG A 69 8.51 -3.49 -9.07
N GLY A 70 9.24 -3.48 -10.19
CA GLY A 70 10.53 -4.19 -10.34
C GLY A 70 11.75 -3.34 -10.02
N GLU A 71 11.58 -2.03 -9.79
CA GLU A 71 12.67 -1.08 -9.60
C GLU A 71 13.01 -0.93 -8.12
N LEU A 72 14.27 -1.25 -7.76
CA LEU A 72 14.72 -1.27 -6.37
C LEU A 72 14.62 0.10 -5.70
N ALA A 73 14.96 1.18 -6.41
CA ALA A 73 14.90 2.53 -5.88
C ALA A 73 13.45 2.92 -5.53
N TRP A 74 12.51 2.67 -6.46
CA TRP A 74 11.10 2.95 -6.25
C TRP A 74 10.52 2.12 -5.09
N CYS A 75 10.83 0.83 -5.04
CA CYS A 75 10.45 -0.04 -3.91
C CYS A 75 11.02 0.45 -2.58
N THR A 76 12.25 0.97 -2.57
CA THR A 76 12.87 1.50 -1.34
C THR A 76 12.11 2.72 -0.81
N ASP A 77 11.72 3.64 -1.69
CA ASP A 77 10.96 4.83 -1.30
C ASP A 77 9.53 4.50 -0.90
N LEU A 78 8.89 3.56 -1.60
CA LEU A 78 7.59 3.03 -1.19
C LEU A 78 7.66 2.38 0.19
N ALA A 79 8.66 1.53 0.45
CA ALA A 79 8.86 0.91 1.76
C ALA A 79 9.05 1.95 2.87
N ARG A 80 9.83 3.02 2.62
CA ARG A 80 10.02 4.12 3.57
C ARG A 80 8.69 4.83 3.88
N ARG A 81 7.88 5.13 2.85
CA ARG A 81 6.55 5.73 3.01
C ARG A 81 5.66 4.84 3.88
N VAL A 82 5.52 3.56 3.56
CA VAL A 82 4.66 2.60 4.28
C VAL A 82 5.06 2.46 5.75
N ARG A 83 6.37 2.32 6.02
CA ARG A 83 6.87 2.22 7.40
C ARG A 83 6.65 3.51 8.20
N ARG A 84 6.68 4.68 7.56
CA ARG A 84 6.35 5.94 8.23
C ARG A 84 4.87 5.98 8.63
N GLU A 85 3.96 5.64 7.71
CA GLU A 85 2.52 5.59 8.01
C GLU A 85 2.21 4.56 9.11
N ALA A 86 2.81 3.36 9.03
CA ALA A 86 2.64 2.31 10.06
C ALA A 86 3.13 2.75 11.44
N ARG A 87 4.27 3.46 11.53
CA ARG A 87 4.75 4.04 12.79
C ARG A 87 3.81 5.12 13.33
N GLY A 88 3.21 5.93 12.45
CA GLY A 88 2.18 6.91 12.83
C GLY A 88 1.01 6.27 13.56
N LEU A 89 0.60 5.07 13.13
CA LEU A 89 -0.44 4.31 13.81
C LEU A 89 -0.03 3.81 15.19
N ASN A 90 1.25 3.55 15.46
CA ASN A 90 1.69 3.11 16.79
C ASN A 90 1.61 4.23 17.84
N GLY A 91 1.93 5.46 17.44
CA GLY A 91 2.03 6.62 18.34
C GLY A 91 0.74 7.41 18.57
N ALA A 92 -0.31 7.15 17.80
CA ALA A 92 -1.62 7.78 18.02
C ALA A 92 -2.31 7.12 19.24
N THR A 93 -2.09 7.65 20.44
CA THR A 93 -2.96 7.38 21.59
C THR A 93 -4.35 7.91 21.24
N ALA A 94 -5.38 7.08 21.34
CA ALA A 94 -6.76 7.56 21.32
C ALA A 94 -6.94 8.63 22.43
N PRO A 95 -7.70 9.70 22.20
CA PRO A 95 -8.01 10.69 23.24
C PRO A 95 -8.74 10.05 24.43
#